data_AF-A0A7S3CLC3-F1
#
_entry.id   AF-A0A7S3CLC3-F1
#
_cell.length_a   1.000
_cell.length_b   1.000
_cell.length_c   1.000
_cell.angle_alpha   90.00
_cell.angle_beta   90.00
_cell.angle_gamma   90.00
#
_symmetry.space_group_name_H-M   'P 1'
#
loop_
_entity.id
_entity.type
_entity.pdbx_description
1 polymer ?
#
loop_
_entity_poly.entity_id
_entity_poly.type
_entity_poly.pdbx_seq_one_letter_code
_entity_poly.pdbx_strand_id
1 'polypeptide(L)'
;CERSFNKLKGVSRHHCRKCNKSVCQQCSNNKRKLSKADEELFRVCDFCDTILSNFKLEQNQKTILQAQEEQMEMYMTQLQYLDQQKDLELNENEDIKRKLKAFLEKELQKKKGLENDVGKLEERTKNLAETRTELYKQLTTLERLYDDKKEERNQLKVRVQVKLAQLDDKQRELEQRDEEVKKLREKVDQIKQRQNAQKLVGGESVFEKFNNNREESED
;
A
#
# COMPACT_ATOMS: atom_id res chain seq x y z
N CYS A 1 90.33 38.46 40.58
CA CYS A 1 91.08 38.79 41.81
C CYS A 1 91.83 40.08 41.54
N GLU A 2 91.29 41.21 41.99
CA GLU A 2 91.94 42.52 41.84
C GLU A 2 92.93 42.82 42.99
N ARG A 3 93.13 41.85 43.90
CA ARG A 3 94.06 42.00 45.01
C ARG A 3 95.50 42.00 44.49
N SER A 4 96.28 43.00 44.91
CA SER A 4 97.73 43.04 44.66
C SER A 4 98.42 41.95 45.47
N PHE A 5 99.13 41.05 44.79
CA PHE A 5 99.86 39.96 45.43
C PHE A 5 101.21 40.44 45.95
N ASN A 6 101.27 41.02 47.15
CA ASN A 6 102.54 41.39 47.77
C ASN A 6 103.27 40.13 48.28
N LYS A 7 104.58 40.01 47.98
CA LYS A 7 105.42 38.84 48.36
C LYS A 7 105.46 38.57 49.88
N LEU A 8 105.15 39.58 50.70
CA LEU A 8 105.25 39.53 52.17
C LEU A 8 104.02 38.94 52.90
N LYS A 9 102.88 38.70 52.21
CA LYS A 9 101.62 38.29 52.86
C LYS A 9 101.32 36.77 52.82
N GLY A 10 102.27 35.92 52.41
CA GLY A 10 102.11 34.45 52.45
C GLY A 10 100.97 33.87 51.59
N VAL A 11 100.31 34.68 50.76
CA VAL A 11 99.21 34.22 49.90
C VAL A 11 99.80 33.50 48.69
N SER A 12 99.58 32.19 48.60
CA SER A 12 99.96 31.39 47.44
C SER A 12 99.27 31.92 46.17
N ARG A 13 100.06 32.17 45.13
CA ARG A 13 99.57 32.60 43.82
C ARG A 13 99.29 31.39 42.96
N HIS A 14 98.07 31.27 42.47
CA HIS A 14 97.71 30.28 41.48
C HIS A 14 97.43 30.96 40.14
N HIS A 15 97.50 30.20 39.06
CA HIS A 15 97.15 30.68 37.73
C HIS A 15 95.92 29.94 37.23
N CYS A 16 94.94 30.68 36.72
CA CYS A 16 93.81 30.06 36.02
C CYS A 16 94.32 29.47 34.71
N ARG A 17 94.17 28.16 34.50
CA ARG A 17 94.68 27.50 33.30
C ARG A 17 93.97 27.94 32.01
N LYS A 18 92.76 28.50 32.10
CA LYS A 18 91.97 28.98 30.95
C LYS A 18 92.37 30.37 30.46
N CYS A 19 92.57 31.34 31.37
CA CYS A 19 92.83 32.75 31.02
C CYS A 19 94.21 33.25 31.46
N ASN A 20 95.01 32.39 32.10
CA ASN A 20 96.35 32.65 32.62
C ASN A 20 96.49 33.78 33.65
N LYS A 21 95.38 34.36 34.14
CA LYS A 21 95.39 35.38 35.18
C LYS A 21 95.79 34.78 36.55
N SER A 22 96.60 35.50 37.32
CA SER A 22 96.94 35.13 38.69
C SER A 22 95.74 35.32 39.63
N VAL A 23 95.48 34.33 40.47
CA VAL A 23 94.34 34.25 41.37
C VAL A 23 94.76 33.67 42.72
N CYS A 24 94.12 34.11 43.80
CA CYS A 24 94.32 33.50 45.12
C CYS A 24 93.57 32.17 45.20
N GLN A 25 93.85 31.40 46.25
CA GLN A 25 93.15 30.13 46.52
C GLN A 25 91.62 30.32 46.58
N GLN A 26 91.14 31.37 47.26
CA GLN A 26 89.70 31.67 47.40
C GLN A 26 88.99 31.93 46.05
N CYS A 27 89.67 32.56 45.09
CA CYS A 27 89.09 32.90 43.78
C CYS A 27 89.28 31.82 42.71
N SER A 28 89.71 30.62 43.10
CA SER A 28 90.03 29.52 42.19
C SER A 28 89.84 28.16 42.83
N ASN A 29 88.78 28.00 43.63
CA ASN A 29 88.49 26.74 44.30
C ASN A 29 88.03 25.64 43.33
N ASN A 30 87.61 26.01 42.12
CA ASN A 30 87.10 25.05 41.14
C ASN A 30 88.21 24.53 40.22
N LYS A 31 88.14 23.23 39.91
CA LYS A 31 88.96 22.58 38.87
C LYS A 31 88.04 22.02 37.79
N ARG A 32 88.42 22.18 36.51
CA ARG A 32 87.63 21.78 35.34
C ARG A 32 88.54 21.12 34.30
N LYS A 33 87.99 20.20 33.52
CA LYS A 33 88.58 19.79 32.24
C LYS A 33 88.42 20.95 31.24
N LEU A 34 89.48 21.31 30.53
CA LEU A 34 89.43 22.43 29.57
C LEU A 34 89.22 21.95 28.14
N SER A 35 89.63 20.71 27.86
CA SER A 35 89.42 19.97 26.63
C SER A 35 88.79 18.60 26.91
N LYS A 36 88.17 18.00 25.90
CA LYS A 36 87.69 16.61 25.95
C LYS A 36 88.84 15.59 26.08
N ALA A 37 90.04 15.96 25.61
CA ALA A 37 91.23 15.13 25.65
C ALA A 37 91.98 15.19 27.01
N ASP A 38 91.58 16.09 27.91
CA ASP A 38 92.25 16.23 29.21
C ASP A 38 91.80 15.10 30.15
N GLU A 39 92.75 14.32 30.65
CA GLU A 39 92.47 13.32 31.69
C GLU A 39 92.31 13.99 33.07
N GLU A 40 93.14 15.00 33.34
CA GLU A 40 93.21 15.70 34.63
C GLU A 40 92.34 16.98 34.69
N LEU A 41 92.04 17.42 35.91
CA LEU A 41 91.30 18.65 36.17
C LEU A 41 92.24 19.83 36.41
N PHE A 42 92.08 20.89 35.63
CA PHE A 42 92.88 22.10 35.76
C PHE A 42 92.18 23.15 36.61
N ARG A 43 92.95 23.85 37.45
CA ARG A 43 92.44 24.96 38.25
C ARG A 43 91.99 26.12 37.35
N VAL A 44 90.77 26.61 37.58
CA VAL A 44 90.21 27.77 36.89
C VAL A 44 89.81 28.82 37.92
N CYS A 45 89.83 30.09 37.51
CA CYS A 45 89.25 31.15 38.33
C CYS A 45 87.73 31.11 38.26
N ASP A 46 87.06 31.63 39.29
CA ASP A 46 85.59 31.62 39.38
C ASP A 46 84.92 32.23 38.15
N PHE A 47 85.50 33.31 37.59
CA PHE A 47 85.00 33.92 36.37
C PHE A 47 85.01 32.96 35.17
N CYS A 48 86.12 32.25 34.94
CA CYS A 48 86.20 31.26 33.87
C CYS A 48 85.30 30.06 34.15
N ASP A 49 85.14 29.68 35.42
CA ASP A 49 84.24 28.60 35.83
C ASP A 49 82.76 28.92 35.54
N THR A 50 82.34 30.15 35.86
CA THR A 50 81.00 30.67 35.55
C THR A 50 80.76 30.73 34.05
N ILE A 51 81.70 31.27 33.26
CA ILE A 51 81.56 31.30 31.79
C ILE A 51 81.39 29.89 31.21
N LEU A 52 82.24 28.94 31.64
CA LEU A 52 82.16 27.56 31.16
C LEU A 52 80.85 26.86 31.58
N SER A 53 80.27 27.24 32.72
CA SER A 53 78.98 26.72 33.19
C SER A 53 77.82 27.33 32.41
N ASN A 54 77.82 28.65 32.23
CA ASN A 54 76.81 29.36 31.45
C ASN A 54 76.77 28.88 30.00
N PHE A 55 77.93 28.64 29.39
CA PHE A 55 78.00 28.08 28.04
C PHE A 55 77.26 26.73 27.91
N LYS A 56 77.40 25.84 28.92
CA LYS A 56 76.66 24.57 28.94
C LYS A 56 75.16 24.78 29.13
N LEU A 57 74.78 25.71 30.00
CA LEU A 57 73.37 26.05 30.22
C LEU A 57 72.73 26.63 28.95
N GLU A 58 73.41 27.52 28.24
CA GLU A 58 72.96 28.07 26.96
C GLU A 58 72.82 26.99 25.88
N GLN A 59 73.77 26.04 25.80
CA GLN A 59 73.64 24.90 24.88
C GLN A 59 72.42 24.02 25.22
N ASN A 60 72.25 23.66 26.50
CA ASN A 60 71.10 22.88 26.93
C ASN A 60 69.79 23.61 26.66
N GLN A 61 69.74 24.92 26.92
CA GLN A 61 68.57 25.75 26.65
C GLN A 61 68.23 25.77 25.15
N LYS A 62 69.24 25.89 24.27
CA LYS A 62 69.04 25.82 22.82
C LYS A 62 68.48 24.46 22.39
N THR A 63 69.02 23.37 22.91
CA THR A 63 68.50 22.02 22.59
C THR A 63 67.07 21.84 23.07
N ILE A 64 66.71 22.35 24.25
CA ILE A 64 65.33 22.31 24.76
C ILE A 64 64.40 23.11 23.87
N LEU A 65 64.79 24.33 23.48
CA LEU A 65 63.98 25.17 22.60
C LEU A 65 63.76 24.52 21.23
N GLN A 66 64.80 23.96 20.63
CA GLN A 66 64.69 23.22 19.36
C GLN A 66 63.74 22.03 19.47
N ALA A 67 63.85 21.23 20.53
CA ALA A 67 62.94 20.11 20.75
C ALA A 67 61.49 20.57 20.96
N GLN A 68 61.27 21.72 21.60
CA GLN A 68 59.94 22.32 21.76
C GLN A 68 59.38 22.82 20.43
N GLU A 69 60.20 23.45 19.59
CA GLU A 69 59.82 23.89 18.24
C GLU A 69 59.41 22.70 17.37
N GLU A 70 60.22 21.63 17.35
CA GLU A 70 59.91 20.39 16.63
C GLU A 70 58.60 19.74 17.10
N GLN A 71 58.36 19.70 18.42
CA GLN A 71 57.10 19.20 18.96
C GLN A 71 55.91 20.07 18.55
N MET A 72 56.07 21.40 18.56
CA MET A 72 55.03 22.33 18.16
C MET A 72 54.68 22.19 16.68
N GLU A 73 55.69 22.03 15.82
CA GLU A 73 55.50 21.78 14.39
C GLU A 73 54.74 20.47 14.16
N MET A 74 55.12 19.40 14.85
CA MET A 74 54.41 18.12 14.78
C MET A 74 52.93 18.26 15.18
N TYR A 75 52.63 18.94 16.30
CA TYR A 75 51.24 19.18 16.71
C TYR A 75 50.47 20.06 15.73
N MET A 76 51.11 21.07 15.13
CA MET A 76 50.50 21.89 14.10
C MET A 76 50.11 21.06 12.87
N THR A 77 51.00 20.18 12.39
CA THR A 77 50.68 19.27 11.28
C THR A 77 49.53 18.33 11.64
N GLN A 78 49.51 17.81 12.88
CA GLN A 78 48.42 16.95 13.34
C GLN A 78 47.08 17.70 13.37
N LEU A 79 47.06 18.95 13.84
CA LEU A 79 45.85 19.77 13.83
C LEU A 79 45.35 20.04 12.41
N GLN A 80 46.25 20.39 11.48
CA GLN A 80 45.88 20.58 10.08
C GLN A 80 45.29 19.32 9.45
N TYR A 81 45.83 18.14 9.76
CA TYR A 81 45.28 16.87 9.29
C TYR A 81 43.87 16.63 9.86
N LEU A 82 43.66 16.87 11.15
CA LEU A 82 42.35 16.71 11.78
C LEU A 82 41.31 17.68 11.21
N ASP A 83 41.69 18.92 10.91
CA ASP A 83 40.81 19.90 10.27
C ASP A 83 40.41 19.44 8.86
N GLN A 84 41.36 18.94 8.06
CA GLN A 84 41.06 18.38 6.73
C GLN A 84 40.12 17.17 6.81
N GLN A 85 40.35 16.28 7.77
CA GLN A 85 39.49 15.11 7.97
C GLN A 85 38.07 15.53 8.36
N LYS A 86 37.95 16.50 9.27
CA LYS A 86 36.66 17.04 9.69
C LYS A 86 35.89 17.64 8.52
N ASP A 87 36.55 18.38 7.64
CA ASP A 87 35.90 18.97 6.46
C ASP A 87 35.41 17.89 5.47
N LEU A 88 36.18 16.81 5.27
CA LEU A 88 35.76 15.67 4.47
C LEU A 88 34.52 14.99 5.06
N GLU A 89 34.54 14.71 6.37
CA GLU A 89 33.40 14.10 7.06
C GLU A 89 32.16 14.99 7.03
N LEU A 90 32.31 16.32 7.13
CA LEU A 90 31.21 17.27 6.98
C LEU A 90 30.58 17.18 5.59
N ASN A 91 31.39 17.20 4.53
CA ASN A 91 30.91 17.09 3.16
C ASN A 91 30.19 15.76 2.89
N GLU A 92 30.75 14.64 3.36
CA GLU A 92 30.11 13.32 3.23
C GLU A 92 28.78 13.26 3.98
N ASN A 93 28.71 13.83 5.18
CA ASN A 93 27.47 13.91 5.96
C ASN A 93 26.41 14.77 5.27
N GLU A 94 26.81 15.89 4.65
CA GLU A 94 25.89 16.70 3.85
C GLU A 94 25.36 15.94 2.63
N ASP A 95 26.20 15.17 1.95
CA ASP A 95 25.81 14.32 0.83
C ASP A 95 24.83 13.23 1.24
N ILE A 96 25.10 12.54 2.34
CA ILE A 96 24.21 11.52 2.90
C ILE A 96 22.87 12.16 3.27
N LYS A 97 22.88 13.34 3.91
CA LYS A 97 21.67 14.08 4.27
C LYS A 97 20.85 14.49 3.04
N ARG A 98 21.51 14.94 1.96
CA ARG A 98 20.84 15.27 0.69
C ARG A 98 20.20 14.03 0.06
N LYS A 99 20.92 12.90 -0.01
CA LYS A 99 20.40 11.62 -0.53
C LYS A 99 19.21 11.13 0.27
N LEU A 100 19.29 11.19 1.60
CA LEU A 100 18.21 10.77 2.48
C LEU A 100 16.95 11.64 2.30
N LYS A 101 17.13 12.96 2.19
CA LYS A 101 16.01 13.88 1.94
C LYS A 101 15.33 13.61 0.59
N ALA A 102 16.11 13.38 -0.47
CA ALA A 102 15.57 13.04 -1.78
C ALA A 102 14.83 11.70 -1.79
N PHE A 103 15.36 10.70 -1.08
CA PHE A 103 14.71 9.41 -0.90
C PHE A 103 13.36 9.56 -0.18
N LEU A 104 13.33 10.31 0.92
CA LEU A 104 12.12 10.54 1.71
C LEU A 104 11.04 11.26 0.88
N GLU A 105 11.42 12.28 0.11
CA GLU A 105 10.48 13.00 -0.78
C GLU A 105 9.87 12.07 -1.83
N LYS A 106 10.68 11.19 -2.43
CA LYS A 106 10.21 10.19 -3.40
C LYS A 106 9.20 9.22 -2.79
N GLU A 107 9.48 8.71 -1.59
CA GLU A 107 8.56 7.81 -0.88
C GLU A 107 7.27 8.52 -0.47
N LEU A 108 7.33 9.80 -0.07
CA LEU A 108 6.14 10.61 0.21
C LEU A 108 5.27 10.82 -1.04
N GLN A 109 5.88 11.08 -2.20
CA GLN A 109 5.15 11.20 -3.46
C GLN A 109 4.50 9.87 -3.86
N LYS A 110 5.21 8.75 -3.71
CA LYS A 110 4.66 7.41 -3.95
C LYS A 110 3.47 7.12 -3.01
N LYS A 111 3.58 7.47 -1.73
CA LYS A 111 2.50 7.32 -0.76
C LYS A 111 1.25 8.10 -1.18
N LYS A 112 1.41 9.38 -1.57
CA LYS A 112 0.29 10.20 -2.08
C LYS A 112 -0.35 9.58 -3.32
N GLY A 113 0.46 9.01 -4.22
CA GLY A 113 -0.04 8.28 -5.39
C GLY A 113 -0.92 7.09 -5.00
N LEU A 114 -0.44 6.27 -4.07
CA LEU A 114 -1.19 5.12 -3.55
C LEU A 114 -2.47 5.54 -2.80
N GLU A 115 -2.42 6.59 -1.99
CA GLU A 115 -3.61 7.14 -1.30
C GLU A 115 -4.68 7.58 -2.30
N ASN A 116 -4.29 8.23 -3.40
CA ASN A 116 -5.23 8.59 -4.48
C ASN A 116 -5.86 7.37 -5.15
N ASP A 117 -5.06 6.32 -5.41
CA ASP A 117 -5.56 5.11 -6.06
C ASP A 117 -6.47 4.30 -5.15
N VAL A 118 -6.18 4.25 -3.84
CA VAL A 118 -7.08 3.70 -2.82
C VAL A 118 -8.41 4.45 -2.84
N GLY A 119 -8.39 5.78 -2.84
CA GLY A 119 -9.62 6.58 -2.93
C GLY A 119 -10.49 6.27 -4.16
N LYS A 120 -9.87 6.11 -5.34
CA LYS A 120 -10.59 5.70 -6.57
C LYS A 120 -11.19 4.29 -6.45
N LEU A 121 -10.48 3.37 -5.81
CA LEU A 121 -10.96 2.00 -5.60
C LEU A 121 -12.13 1.95 -4.61
N GLU A 122 -12.09 2.77 -3.56
CA GLU A 122 -13.19 2.92 -2.60
C GLU A 122 -14.44 3.48 -3.29
N GLU A 123 -14.30 4.51 -4.13
CA GLU A 123 -15.41 5.08 -4.91
C GLU A 123 -16.00 4.04 -5.88
N ARG A 124 -15.17 3.29 -6.60
CA ARG A 124 -15.64 2.21 -7.48
C ARG A 124 -16.38 1.13 -6.71
N THR A 125 -15.85 0.73 -5.55
CA THR A 125 -16.49 -0.25 -4.66
C THR A 125 -17.86 0.23 -4.22
N LYS A 126 -17.98 1.51 -3.84
CA LYS A 126 -19.26 2.13 -3.47
C LYS A 126 -20.26 2.10 -4.62
N ASN A 127 -19.85 2.53 -5.82
CA ASN A 127 -20.71 2.53 -7.01
C ASN A 127 -21.19 1.12 -7.39
N LEU A 128 -20.31 0.12 -7.27
CA LEU A 128 -20.68 -1.28 -7.49
C LEU A 128 -21.67 -1.79 -6.43
N ALA A 129 -21.51 -1.39 -5.17
CA ALA A 129 -22.45 -1.76 -4.11
C ALA A 129 -23.84 -1.14 -4.33
N GLU A 130 -23.91 0.11 -4.78
CA GLU A 130 -25.15 0.79 -5.15
C GLU A 130 -25.82 0.09 -6.34
N THR A 131 -25.06 -0.18 -7.41
CA THR A 131 -25.55 -0.90 -8.60
C THR A 131 -26.08 -2.29 -8.24
N ARG A 132 -25.34 -3.03 -7.42
CA ARG A 132 -25.75 -4.35 -6.93
C ARG A 132 -27.08 -4.27 -6.18
N THR A 133 -27.23 -3.28 -5.31
CA THR A 133 -28.46 -3.05 -4.54
C THR A 133 -29.63 -2.77 -5.47
N GLU A 134 -29.43 -1.97 -6.52
CA GLU A 134 -30.46 -1.67 -7.49
C GLU A 134 -30.88 -2.89 -8.33
N LEU A 135 -29.91 -3.68 -8.79
CA LEU A 135 -30.18 -4.93 -9.49
C LEU A 135 -30.97 -5.92 -8.63
N TYR A 136 -30.69 -6.01 -7.33
CA TYR A 136 -31.49 -6.83 -6.42
C TYR A 136 -32.94 -6.36 -6.35
N LYS A 137 -33.21 -5.05 -6.28
CA LYS A 137 -34.59 -4.53 -6.30
C LYS A 137 -35.31 -4.88 -7.60
N GLN A 138 -34.62 -4.75 -8.73
CA GLN A 138 -35.16 -5.12 -10.05
C GLN A 138 -35.49 -6.60 -10.12
N LEU A 139 -34.58 -7.46 -9.64
CA LEU A 139 -34.79 -8.91 -9.59
C LEU A 139 -36.01 -9.26 -8.74
N THR A 140 -36.11 -8.71 -7.52
CA THR A 140 -37.27 -8.93 -6.65
C THR A 140 -38.59 -8.45 -7.28
N THR A 141 -38.55 -7.37 -8.06
CA THR A 141 -39.74 -6.89 -8.79
C THR A 141 -40.15 -7.87 -9.89
N LEU A 142 -39.18 -8.38 -10.66
CA LEU A 142 -39.42 -9.37 -11.71
C LEU A 142 -39.94 -10.70 -11.14
N GLU A 143 -39.40 -11.15 -10.00
CA GLU A 143 -39.87 -12.35 -9.30
C GLU A 143 -41.36 -12.24 -8.94
N ARG A 144 -41.80 -11.09 -8.37
CA ARG A 144 -43.21 -10.85 -8.07
C ARG A 144 -44.08 -10.88 -9.33
N LEU A 145 -43.67 -10.19 -10.39
CA LEU A 145 -44.42 -10.17 -11.65
C LEU A 145 -44.54 -11.57 -12.27
N TYR A 146 -43.49 -12.39 -12.15
CA TYR A 146 -43.53 -13.78 -12.59
C TYR A 146 -44.55 -14.60 -11.81
N ASP A 147 -44.59 -14.45 -10.48
CA ASP A 147 -45.54 -15.14 -9.62
C ASP A 147 -46.99 -14.70 -9.92
N ASP A 148 -47.23 -13.40 -10.09
CA ASP A 148 -48.55 -12.87 -10.48
C ASP A 148 -49.01 -13.48 -11.82
N LYS A 149 -48.13 -13.51 -12.83
CA LYS A 149 -48.44 -14.10 -14.15
C LYS A 149 -48.66 -15.61 -14.09
N LYS A 150 -47.93 -16.29 -13.21
CA LYS A 150 -48.13 -17.72 -12.96
C LYS A 150 -49.50 -17.97 -12.33
N GLU A 151 -49.93 -17.12 -11.40
CA GLU A 151 -51.26 -17.18 -10.81
C GLU A 151 -52.36 -16.91 -11.84
N GLU A 152 -52.26 -15.82 -12.62
CA GLU A 152 -53.19 -15.50 -13.72
C GLU A 152 -53.35 -16.70 -14.69
N ARG A 153 -52.23 -17.31 -15.10
CA ARG A 153 -52.24 -18.49 -15.97
C ARG A 153 -52.97 -19.66 -15.32
N ASN A 154 -52.77 -19.91 -14.03
CA ASN A 154 -53.47 -20.97 -13.30
C ASN A 154 -54.97 -20.69 -13.21
N GLN A 155 -55.36 -19.45 -12.92
CA GLN A 155 -56.77 -19.03 -12.93
C GLN A 155 -57.42 -19.24 -14.31
N LEU A 156 -56.71 -18.88 -15.39
CA LEU A 156 -57.18 -19.13 -16.76
C LEU A 156 -57.33 -20.62 -17.06
N LYS A 157 -56.38 -21.47 -16.66
CA LYS A 157 -56.49 -22.93 -16.81
C LYS A 157 -57.74 -23.47 -16.13
N VAL A 158 -58.01 -23.04 -14.89
CA VAL A 158 -59.23 -23.43 -14.16
C VAL A 158 -60.48 -22.97 -14.91
N ARG A 159 -60.54 -21.71 -15.39
CA ARG A 159 -61.68 -21.21 -16.18
C ARG A 159 -61.90 -22.02 -17.46
N VAL A 160 -60.84 -22.36 -18.17
CA VAL A 160 -60.92 -23.19 -19.39
C VAL A 160 -61.44 -24.59 -19.05
N GLN A 161 -60.95 -25.23 -17.99
CA GLN A 161 -61.45 -26.54 -17.54
C GLN A 161 -62.95 -26.50 -17.20
N VAL A 162 -63.40 -25.46 -16.47
CA VAL A 162 -64.82 -25.27 -16.16
C VAL A 162 -65.65 -25.10 -17.45
N LYS A 163 -65.15 -24.33 -18.43
CA LYS A 163 -65.83 -24.13 -19.71
C LYS A 163 -65.90 -25.40 -20.54
N LEU A 164 -64.85 -26.21 -20.55
CA LEU A 164 -64.85 -27.52 -21.21
C LEU A 164 -65.90 -28.45 -20.58
N ALA A 165 -65.94 -28.54 -19.24
CA ALA A 165 -66.95 -29.33 -18.54
C ALA A 165 -68.39 -28.87 -18.87
N GLN A 166 -68.63 -27.56 -18.94
CA GLN A 166 -69.93 -27.00 -19.35
C GLN A 166 -70.29 -27.36 -20.79
N LEU A 167 -69.31 -27.39 -21.70
CA LEU A 167 -69.54 -27.79 -23.09
C LEU A 167 -69.85 -29.29 -23.19
N ASP A 168 -69.15 -30.13 -22.44
CA ASP A 168 -69.43 -31.57 -22.37
C ASP A 168 -70.84 -31.84 -21.83
N ASP A 169 -71.27 -31.10 -20.80
CA ASP A 169 -72.65 -31.17 -20.29
C ASP A 169 -73.67 -30.78 -21.37
N LYS A 170 -73.43 -29.69 -22.09
CA LYS A 170 -74.31 -29.24 -23.17
C LYS A 170 -74.34 -30.23 -24.33
N GLN A 171 -73.22 -30.85 -24.66
CA GLN A 171 -73.13 -31.88 -25.68
C GLN A 171 -73.98 -33.10 -25.31
N ARG A 172 -73.91 -33.55 -24.04
CA ARG A 172 -74.78 -34.62 -23.52
C ARG A 172 -76.27 -34.26 -23.57
N GLU A 173 -76.63 -33.02 -23.21
CA GLU A 173 -78.02 -32.55 -23.32
C GLU A 173 -78.52 -32.56 -24.77
N LEU A 174 -77.68 -32.14 -25.73
CA LEU A 174 -78.01 -32.18 -27.15
C LEU A 174 -78.20 -33.61 -27.65
N GLU A 175 -77.30 -34.53 -27.28
CA GLU A 175 -77.41 -35.95 -27.63
C GLU A 175 -78.70 -36.58 -27.10
N GLN A 176 -79.08 -36.28 -25.85
CA GLN A 176 -80.37 -36.72 -25.28
C GLN A 176 -81.56 -36.18 -26.07
N ARG A 177 -81.53 -34.88 -26.41
CA ARG A 177 -82.59 -34.26 -27.23
C ARG A 177 -82.67 -34.86 -28.63
N ASP A 178 -81.54 -35.13 -29.28
CA ASP A 178 -81.51 -35.76 -30.59
C ASP A 178 -82.10 -37.18 -30.53
N GLU A 179 -81.82 -37.92 -29.45
CA GLU A 179 -82.40 -39.24 -29.22
C GLU A 179 -83.92 -39.18 -28.96
N GLU A 180 -84.39 -38.17 -28.22
CA GLU A 180 -85.82 -37.89 -28.05
C GLU A 180 -86.51 -37.52 -29.36
N VAL A 181 -85.90 -36.61 -30.15
CA VAL A 181 -86.39 -36.22 -31.47
C VAL A 181 -86.46 -37.44 -32.40
N LYS A 182 -85.45 -38.31 -32.37
CA LYS A 182 -85.44 -39.57 -33.12
C LYS A 182 -86.62 -40.47 -32.71
N LYS A 183 -86.84 -40.69 -31.40
CA LYS A 183 -87.98 -41.45 -30.88
C LYS A 183 -89.32 -40.84 -31.30
N LEU A 184 -89.43 -39.51 -31.30
CA LEU A 184 -90.63 -38.80 -31.76
C LEU A 184 -90.86 -38.96 -33.26
N ARG A 185 -89.81 -38.87 -34.09
CA ARG A 185 -89.89 -39.13 -35.54
C ARG A 185 -90.38 -40.55 -35.82
N GLU A 186 -89.81 -41.55 -35.15
CA GLU A 186 -90.25 -42.95 -35.24
C GLU A 186 -91.73 -43.11 -34.88
N LYS A 187 -92.21 -42.46 -33.80
CA LYS A 187 -93.64 -42.44 -33.44
C LYS A 187 -94.51 -41.79 -34.51
N VAL A 188 -94.10 -40.65 -35.06
CA VAL A 188 -94.83 -39.96 -36.14
C VAL A 188 -94.93 -40.84 -37.38
N ASP A 189 -93.84 -41.52 -37.76
CA ASP A 189 -93.83 -42.44 -38.89
C ASP A 189 -94.74 -43.65 -38.64
N GLN A 190 -94.76 -44.22 -37.43
CA GLN A 190 -95.72 -45.25 -37.04
C GLN A 190 -97.18 -44.77 -37.12
N ILE A 191 -97.47 -43.54 -36.67
CA ILE A 191 -98.81 -42.95 -36.77
C ILE A 191 -99.21 -42.77 -38.24
N LYS A 192 -98.32 -42.25 -39.09
CA LYS A 192 -98.57 -42.11 -40.53
C LYS A 192 -98.82 -43.46 -41.20
N GLN A 193 -98.03 -44.49 -40.86
CA GLN A 193 -98.26 -45.86 -41.34
C GLN A 193 -99.63 -46.39 -40.90
N ARG A 194 -100.02 -46.17 -39.63
CA ARG A 194 -101.35 -46.53 -39.13
C ARG A 194 -102.49 -45.78 -39.84
N GLN A 195 -102.33 -44.48 -40.09
CA GLN A 195 -103.33 -43.68 -40.83
C GLN A 195 -103.44 -44.12 -42.29
N ASN A 196 -102.32 -44.44 -42.95
CA ASN A 196 -102.33 -44.99 -44.29
C ASN A 196 -102.96 -46.40 -44.33
N ALA A 197 -102.70 -47.24 -43.32
CA ALA A 197 -103.36 -48.54 -43.17
C ALA A 197 -104.87 -48.39 -42.90
N GLN A 198 -105.29 -47.41 -42.08
CA GLN A 198 -106.72 -47.10 -41.86
C GLN A 198 -107.39 -46.52 -43.12
N LYS A 199 -106.67 -45.80 -43.98
CA LYS A 199 -107.16 -45.40 -45.31
C LYS A 199 -107.29 -46.58 -46.27
N LEU A 200 -106.48 -47.63 -46.12
CA LEU A 200 -106.59 -48.88 -46.87
C LEU A 200 -107.74 -49.78 -46.35
N VAL A 201 -108.01 -49.78 -45.04
CA VAL A 201 -109.10 -50.57 -44.41
C VAL A 201 -110.46 -49.83 -44.41
N GLY A 202 -110.46 -48.50 -44.46
CA GLY A 202 -111.66 -47.67 -44.68
C GLY A 202 -112.02 -47.46 -46.15
N GLY A 203 -111.18 -47.96 -47.07
CA GLY A 203 -111.37 -47.87 -48.53
C GLY A 203 -112.15 -49.03 -49.16
N GLU A 204 -112.46 -50.09 -48.41
CA GLU A 204 -113.22 -51.26 -48.91
C GLU A 204 -114.68 -51.33 -48.37
N SER A 205 -115.23 -50.23 -47.83
CA SER A 205 -116.60 -50.18 -47.31
C SER A 205 -117.44 -48.98 -47.79
N VAL A 206 -116.99 -48.24 -48.82
CA VAL A 206 -117.77 -47.13 -49.44
C VAL A 206 -117.65 -47.14 -50.98
N PHE A 207 -117.47 -48.33 -51.58
CA PHE A 207 -117.57 -48.53 -53.03
C PHE A 207 -118.70 -49.51 -53.42
N GLU A 208 -119.73 -49.59 -52.57
CA GLU A 208 -121.02 -50.21 -52.86
C GLU A 208 -122.08 -49.35 -52.14
N LYS A 209 -123.05 -48.83 -52.89
CA LYS A 209 -124.10 -47.83 -52.49
C LYS A 209 -123.75 -46.36 -52.74
N PHE A 210 -123.55 -45.99 -54.01
CA PHE A 210 -124.15 -44.77 -54.57
C PHE A 210 -124.33 -45.00 -56.07
N ASN A 211 -125.23 -45.92 -56.40
CA ASN A 211 -125.85 -46.06 -57.70
C ASN A 211 -127.36 -46.14 -57.40
N ASN A 212 -128.16 -45.28 -58.03
CA ASN A 212 -129.60 -45.01 -57.84
C ASN A 212 -129.94 -43.82 -56.93
N ASN A 213 -129.93 -42.62 -57.51
CA ASN A 213 -131.12 -41.79 -57.72
C ASN A 213 -130.72 -40.69 -58.73
N ARG A 214 -131.22 -40.76 -59.97
CA ARG A 214 -132.51 -40.19 -60.44
C ARG A 214 -132.53 -38.67 -60.28
N GLU A 215 -132.37 -37.95 -61.39
CA GLU A 215 -133.44 -37.54 -62.33
C GLU A 215 -134.15 -36.28 -61.83
N GLU A 216 -134.46 -35.40 -62.80
CA GLU A 216 -135.17 -34.12 -62.71
C GLU A 216 -134.26 -32.93 -62.29
N SER A 217 -134.15 -31.85 -63.05
CA SER A 217 -135.05 -31.25 -64.02
C SER A 217 -134.29 -30.27 -64.94
N GLU A 218 -134.46 -30.42 -66.25
CA GLU A 218 -134.42 -29.30 -67.20
C GLU A 218 -135.72 -28.52 -67.05
N ASP A 219 -135.60 -27.22 -66.79
CA ASP A 219 -136.36 -26.12 -67.42
C ASP A 219 -135.69 -24.78 -67.05
#